data_AF-A0A946NPZ4-F1
#
_entry.id   AF-A0A946NPZ4-F1
#
_cell.length_a   1.000
_cell.length_b   1.000
_cell.length_c   1.000
_cell.angle_alpha   90.00
_cell.angle_beta   90.00
_cell.angle_gamma   90.00
#
_symmetry.space_group_name_H-M   'P 1'
#
loop_
_entity.id
_entity.type
_entity.pdbx_description
1 polymer ?
#
loop_
_entity_poly.entity_id
_entity_poly.type
_entity_poly.pdbx_seq_one_letter_code
_entity_poly.pdbx_strand_id
1 'polypeptide(L)'
;SDLLRANAWHHRTDAFSSIVVVIGIIGAANGYFFFDSVAAILVGVLIIYIGWQLGFEATKELVDTSIDQEDIKALHLALSEIKGVKSVHTLRTRKVGHKKSADVHVQVNPFLSVSEGHIISVSVERVAKECIEELDDVTVHIDPENDEVKDDTPYKDLPERAQALKIISQSLKLENINYKIEKTQLHYLEGEILVDFYLSIDYLKNNTIEEIQSKLSLALEKLPGFGQVKVYYS
;
A
#
# COMPACT_ATOMS: atom_id res chain seq x y z
N SER A 1 2.44 -10.14 34.02
CA SER A 1 1.59 -9.21 33.24
C SER A 1 2.16 -7.82 33.39
N ASP A 2 2.76 -7.28 32.35
CA ASP A 2 3.32 -5.92 32.35
C ASP A 2 2.23 -4.85 32.51
N LEU A 3 0.97 -5.17 32.18
CA LEU A 3 -0.20 -4.35 32.52
C LEU A 3 -0.40 -4.21 34.04
N LEU A 4 -0.19 -5.26 34.84
CA LEU A 4 -0.29 -5.16 36.30
C LEU A 4 0.87 -4.35 36.91
N ARG A 5 2.07 -4.44 36.33
CA ARG A 5 3.23 -3.65 36.76
C ARG A 5 3.09 -2.18 36.39
N ALA A 6 2.61 -1.88 35.18
CA ALA A 6 2.34 -0.52 34.73
C ALA A 6 1.24 0.14 35.57
N ASN A 7 0.13 -0.56 35.80
CA ASN A 7 -0.97 -0.05 36.61
C ASN A 7 -0.56 0.17 38.08
N ALA A 8 0.28 -0.73 38.63
CA ALA A 8 0.85 -0.54 39.98
C ALA A 8 1.79 0.67 40.07
N TRP A 9 2.56 0.97 39.01
CA TRP A 9 3.44 2.13 38.97
C TRP A 9 2.67 3.45 38.85
N HIS A 10 1.61 3.48 38.02
CA HIS A 10 0.70 4.61 37.92
C HIS A 10 0.04 4.92 39.27
N HIS A 11 -0.53 3.92 39.93
CA HIS A 11 -1.12 4.11 41.27
C HIS A 11 -0.11 4.56 42.33
N ARG A 12 1.16 4.14 42.24
CA ARG A 12 2.21 4.61 43.16
C ARG A 12 2.49 6.09 42.96
N THR A 13 2.57 6.54 41.71
CA THR A 13 2.86 7.93 41.36
C THR A 13 1.71 8.86 41.80
N ASP A 14 0.46 8.42 41.63
CA ASP A 14 -0.74 9.13 42.11
C ASP A 14 -0.86 9.14 43.64
N ALA A 15 -0.39 8.08 44.32
CA ALA A 15 -0.34 8.05 45.77
C ALA A 15 0.72 9.02 46.32
N PHE A 16 1.88 9.12 45.67
CA PHE A 16 2.94 10.06 46.06
C PHE A 16 2.51 11.52 45.88
N SER A 17 1.82 11.85 44.79
CA SER A 17 1.28 13.20 44.60
C SER A 17 0.24 13.57 45.67
N SER A 18 -0.64 12.63 46.01
CA SER A 18 -1.66 12.83 47.06
C SER A 18 -1.05 13.12 48.44
N ILE A 19 0.07 12.46 48.78
CA ILE A 19 0.79 12.70 50.05
C ILE A 19 1.38 14.12 50.10
N VAL A 20 1.95 14.59 48.99
CA VAL A 20 2.51 15.96 48.90
C VAL A 20 1.42 17.02 49.12
N VAL A 21 0.22 16.80 48.58
CA VAL A 21 -0.95 17.68 48.79
C VAL A 21 -1.37 17.72 50.26
N VAL A 22 -1.47 16.56 50.90
CA VAL A 22 -1.88 16.46 52.31
C VAL A 22 -0.89 17.17 53.24
N ILE A 23 0.41 17.02 53.00
CA ILE A 23 1.45 17.74 53.76
C ILE A 23 1.31 19.25 53.57
N GLY A 24 1.01 19.73 52.35
CA GLY A 24 0.76 21.14 52.07
C GLY A 24 -0.43 21.72 52.86
N ILE A 25 -1.54 21.00 52.89
CA ILE A 25 -2.77 21.40 53.61
C ILE A 25 -2.53 21.44 55.12
N ILE A 26 -1.85 20.44 55.69
CA ILE A 26 -1.52 20.40 57.13
C ILE A 26 -0.58 21.54 57.50
N GLY A 27 0.42 21.85 56.65
CA GLY A 27 1.34 22.97 56.86
C GLY A 27 0.65 24.33 56.87
N ALA A 28 -0.28 24.56 55.94
CA ALA A 28 -1.08 25.78 55.88
C ALA A 28 -2.00 25.95 57.10
N ALA A 29 -2.63 24.86 57.57
CA ALA A 29 -3.52 24.87 58.73
C ALA A 29 -2.82 25.23 60.05
N ASN A 30 -1.49 25.05 60.15
CA ASN A 30 -0.68 25.42 61.32
C ASN A 30 -0.22 26.90 61.32
N GLY A 31 -0.77 27.75 60.44
CA GLY A 31 -0.55 29.20 60.45
C GLY A 31 0.57 29.68 59.52
N TYR A 32 1.19 28.79 58.74
CA TYR A 32 2.19 29.14 57.75
C TYR A 32 1.54 29.36 56.36
N PHE A 33 0.92 30.53 56.16
CA PHE A 33 0.22 30.88 54.91
C PHE A 33 1.07 30.77 53.64
N PHE A 34 2.41 30.87 53.75
CA PHE A 34 3.32 30.66 52.61
C PHE A 34 3.28 29.22 52.07
N PHE A 35 3.01 28.21 52.91
CA PHE A 35 2.94 26.82 52.47
C PHE A 35 1.74 26.55 51.57
N ASP A 36 0.66 27.32 51.70
CA ASP A 36 -0.52 27.21 50.84
C ASP A 36 -0.18 27.59 49.39
N SER A 37 0.54 28.71 49.19
CA SER A 37 0.99 29.14 47.87
C SER A 37 2.00 28.17 47.24
N VAL A 38 2.93 27.64 48.04
CA VAL A 38 3.90 26.62 47.55
C VAL A 38 3.20 25.32 47.18
N ALA A 39 2.24 24.87 48.00
CA ALA A 39 1.43 23.69 47.70
C ALA A 39 0.62 23.88 46.41
N ALA A 40 -0.02 25.05 46.23
CA ALA A 40 -0.77 25.37 45.01
C ALA A 40 0.11 25.35 43.75
N ILE A 41 1.34 25.90 43.82
CA ILE A 41 2.30 25.85 42.70
C ILE A 41 2.71 24.40 42.39
N LEU A 42 3.04 23.61 43.42
CA LEU A 42 3.42 22.21 43.24
C LEU A 42 2.30 21.38 42.60
N VAL A 43 1.06 21.59 43.05
CA VAL A 43 -0.12 20.96 42.47
C VAL A 43 -0.33 21.42 41.02
N GLY A 44 -0.19 22.72 40.74
CA GLY A 44 -0.30 23.25 39.38
C GLY A 44 0.72 22.61 38.43
N VAL A 45 1.99 22.50 38.85
CA VAL A 45 3.06 21.85 38.07
C VAL A 45 2.74 20.38 37.84
N LEU A 46 2.24 19.67 38.86
CA LEU A 46 1.85 18.27 38.74
C LEU A 46 0.69 18.09 37.75
N ILE A 47 -0.35 18.91 37.82
CA ILE A 47 -1.49 18.85 36.89
C ILE A 47 -1.02 19.11 35.46
N ILE A 48 -0.15 20.11 35.25
CA ILE A 48 0.43 20.39 33.94
C ILE A 48 1.24 19.19 33.43
N TYR A 49 2.06 18.57 34.29
CA TYR A 49 2.86 17.41 33.93
C TYR A 49 1.99 16.21 33.52
N ILE A 50 0.97 15.87 34.31
CA ILE A 50 0.03 14.78 34.00
C ILE A 50 -0.73 15.09 32.71
N GLY A 51 -1.23 16.33 32.56
CA GLY A 51 -1.92 16.77 31.35
C GLY A 51 -1.04 16.68 30.10
N TRP A 52 0.23 17.06 30.21
CA TRP A 52 1.20 16.95 29.12
C TRP A 52 1.49 15.49 28.76
N GLN A 53 1.69 14.62 29.75
CA GLN A 53 1.94 13.20 29.52
C GLN A 53 0.75 12.53 28.82
N LEU A 54 -0.46 12.72 29.35
CA LEU A 54 -1.69 12.18 28.76
C LEU A 54 -1.94 12.74 27.35
N GLY A 55 -1.70 14.04 27.15
CA GLY A 55 -1.83 14.67 25.84
C GLY A 55 -0.81 14.13 24.83
N PHE A 56 0.42 13.89 25.26
CA PHE A 56 1.46 13.33 24.40
C PHE A 56 1.19 11.86 24.04
N GLU A 57 0.72 11.05 25.00
CA GLU A 57 0.33 9.66 24.73
C GLU A 57 -0.87 9.58 23.78
N ALA A 58 -1.92 10.38 24.01
CA ALA A 58 -3.08 10.44 23.13
C ALA A 58 -2.73 10.91 21.72
N THR A 59 -1.83 11.90 21.58
CA THR A 59 -1.35 12.34 20.26
C THR A 59 -0.53 11.27 19.56
N LYS A 60 0.29 10.49 20.27
CA LYS A 60 1.05 9.38 19.68
C LYS A 60 0.13 8.26 19.17
N GLU A 61 -0.96 7.98 19.89
CA GLU A 61 -1.99 7.03 19.46
C GLU A 61 -2.73 7.55 18.21
N LEU A 62 -3.02 8.85 18.14
CA LEU A 62 -3.64 9.49 16.97
C LEU A 62 -2.73 9.56 15.74
N VAL A 63 -1.42 9.44 15.89
CA VAL A 63 -0.44 9.61 14.79
C VAL A 63 -0.20 8.30 14.02
N ASP A 64 -1.05 7.27 14.17
CA ASP A 64 -0.96 6.01 13.40
C ASP A 64 0.46 5.42 13.43
N THR A 65 0.99 5.22 14.65
CA THR A 65 2.37 4.75 14.80
C THR A 65 2.55 3.39 14.10
N SER A 66 3.62 3.28 13.31
CA SER A 66 4.03 2.03 12.64
C SER A 66 4.22 0.88 13.63
N ILE A 67 4.07 -0.36 13.16
CA ILE A 67 4.46 -1.53 13.95
C ILE A 67 5.99 -1.59 14.10
N ASP A 68 6.47 -2.48 14.97
CA ASP A 68 7.89 -2.55 15.31
C ASP A 68 8.73 -2.90 14.09
N GLN A 69 9.94 -2.34 13.98
CA GLN A 69 10.79 -2.51 12.80
C GLN A 69 11.20 -3.98 12.55
N GLU A 70 11.24 -4.80 13.59
CA GLU A 70 11.50 -6.24 13.48
C GLU A 70 10.32 -6.96 12.83
N ASP A 71 9.08 -6.63 13.25
CA ASP A 71 7.84 -7.14 12.64
C ASP A 71 7.75 -6.77 11.15
N ILE A 72 8.10 -5.53 10.79
CA ILE A 72 8.09 -5.08 9.39
C ILE A 72 9.06 -5.90 8.55
N LYS A 73 10.27 -6.16 9.06
CA LYS A 73 11.27 -6.97 8.35
C LYS A 73 10.83 -8.43 8.21
N ALA A 74 10.29 -9.01 9.27
CA ALA A 74 9.76 -10.37 9.25
C ALA A 74 8.61 -10.50 8.23
N LEU A 75 7.68 -9.54 8.24
CA LEU A 75 6.58 -9.48 7.31
C LEU A 75 7.07 -9.33 5.86
N HIS A 76 7.99 -8.41 5.59
CA HIS A 76 8.57 -8.22 4.26
C HIS A 76 9.20 -9.51 3.70
N LEU A 77 9.98 -10.22 4.54
CA LEU A 77 10.57 -11.51 4.18
C LEU A 77 9.50 -12.57 3.91
N ALA A 78 8.53 -12.74 4.81
CA ALA A 78 7.46 -13.73 4.66
C ALA A 78 6.64 -13.51 3.37
N LEU A 79 6.35 -12.24 3.03
CA LEU A 79 5.63 -11.90 1.81
C LEU A 79 6.47 -12.11 0.54
N SER A 80 7.78 -11.85 0.61
CA SER A 80 8.71 -12.05 -0.50
C SER A 80 8.92 -13.52 -0.87
N GLU A 81 8.63 -14.46 0.04
CA GLU A 81 8.72 -15.90 -0.21
C GLU A 81 7.48 -16.50 -0.89
N ILE A 82 6.39 -15.72 -1.03
CA ILE A 82 5.16 -16.18 -1.65
C ILE A 82 5.37 -16.42 -3.15
N LYS A 83 5.02 -17.60 -3.63
CA LYS A 83 5.10 -17.92 -5.07
C LYS A 83 4.20 -16.98 -5.88
N GLY A 84 4.77 -16.38 -6.93
CA GLY A 84 4.09 -15.42 -7.78
C GLY A 84 4.36 -13.95 -7.40
N VAL A 85 4.87 -13.70 -6.20
CA VAL A 85 5.42 -12.40 -5.81
C VAL A 85 6.83 -12.25 -6.37
N LYS A 86 7.05 -11.18 -7.14
CA LYS A 86 8.38 -10.81 -7.65
C LYS A 86 9.10 -9.88 -6.69
N SER A 87 8.37 -8.93 -6.11
CA SER A 87 8.90 -7.93 -5.20
C SER A 87 7.79 -7.39 -4.30
N VAL A 88 8.14 -7.03 -3.08
CA VAL A 88 7.31 -6.23 -2.17
C VAL A 88 8.04 -4.91 -2.01
N HIS A 89 7.53 -3.87 -2.65
CA HIS A 89 8.25 -2.60 -2.76
C HIS A 89 7.75 -1.64 -1.67
N THR A 90 6.44 -1.36 -1.63
CA THR A 90 5.84 -0.60 -0.54
C THR A 90 5.18 -1.52 0.50
N LEU A 91 5.61 -1.40 1.76
CA LEU A 91 4.96 -1.98 2.93
C LEU A 91 4.74 -0.89 3.98
N ARG A 92 3.49 -0.51 4.21
CA ARG A 92 3.11 0.47 5.22
C ARG A 92 2.24 -0.20 6.26
N THR A 93 2.47 0.15 7.52
CA THR A 93 1.71 -0.41 8.64
C THR A 93 1.27 0.71 9.56
N ARG A 94 0.11 0.55 10.17
CA ARG A 94 -0.40 1.47 11.19
C ARG A 94 -1.07 0.69 12.32
N LYS A 95 -0.95 1.20 13.55
CA LYS A 95 -1.73 0.74 14.69
C LYS A 95 -3.02 1.56 14.80
N VAL A 96 -4.16 0.89 14.78
CA VAL A 96 -5.50 1.49 14.91
C VAL A 96 -6.12 0.93 16.19
N GLY A 97 -5.99 1.68 17.30
CA GLY A 97 -6.36 1.20 18.63
C GLY A 97 -5.57 -0.06 19.02
N HIS A 98 -6.28 -1.17 19.26
CA HIS A 98 -5.69 -2.48 19.61
C HIS A 98 -5.46 -3.39 18.40
N LYS A 99 -5.69 -2.90 17.17
CA LYS A 99 -5.53 -3.66 15.94
C LYS A 99 -4.42 -3.05 15.09
N LYS A 100 -3.85 -3.86 14.21
CA LYS A 100 -2.88 -3.43 13.20
C LYS A 100 -3.54 -3.49 11.83
N SER A 101 -3.13 -2.60 10.94
CA SER A 101 -3.49 -2.60 9.52
C SER A 101 -2.23 -2.45 8.66
N ALA A 102 -2.22 -3.06 7.48
CA ALA A 102 -1.13 -2.99 6.54
C ALA A 102 -1.60 -2.66 5.11
N ASP A 103 -0.89 -1.76 4.46
CA ASP A 103 -1.02 -1.49 3.02
C ASP A 103 0.23 -2.06 2.34
N VAL A 104 0.03 -3.04 1.47
CA VAL A 104 1.12 -3.78 0.80
C VAL A 104 0.99 -3.61 -0.70
N HIS A 105 2.09 -3.22 -1.35
CA HIS A 105 2.21 -3.26 -2.79
C HIS A 105 3.11 -4.41 -3.21
N VAL A 106 2.59 -5.24 -4.10
CA VAL A 106 3.22 -6.49 -4.52
C VAL A 106 3.34 -6.50 -6.03
N GLN A 107 4.57 -6.56 -6.51
CA GLN A 107 4.85 -6.72 -7.92
C GLN A 107 4.67 -8.20 -8.32
N VAL A 108 3.91 -8.45 -9.38
CA VAL A 108 3.69 -9.80 -9.94
C VAL A 108 4.13 -9.87 -11.40
N ASN A 109 3.89 -10.99 -12.08
CA ASN A 109 4.09 -11.05 -13.52
C ASN A 109 2.99 -10.22 -14.24
N PRO A 110 3.36 -9.23 -15.09
CA PRO A 110 2.40 -8.34 -15.72
C PRO A 110 1.44 -9.03 -16.70
N PHE A 111 1.80 -10.23 -17.19
CA PHE A 111 0.97 -10.99 -18.14
C PHE A 111 0.03 -12.00 -17.46
N LEU A 112 -0.07 -11.98 -16.13
CA LEU A 112 -1.04 -12.82 -15.42
C LEU A 112 -2.47 -12.36 -15.69
N SER A 113 -3.40 -13.31 -15.57
CA SER A 113 -4.82 -12.96 -15.53
C SER A 113 -5.12 -12.17 -14.24
N VAL A 114 -6.09 -11.25 -14.31
CA VAL A 114 -6.56 -10.52 -13.13
C VAL A 114 -7.04 -11.49 -12.03
N SER A 115 -7.67 -12.59 -12.42
CA SER A 115 -8.09 -13.65 -11.49
C SER A 115 -6.94 -14.31 -10.75
N GLU A 116 -5.79 -14.53 -11.42
CA GLU A 116 -4.61 -15.11 -10.80
C GLU A 116 -3.89 -14.11 -9.89
N GLY A 117 -3.81 -12.84 -10.33
CA GLY A 117 -3.34 -11.74 -9.49
C GLY A 117 -4.15 -11.60 -8.20
N HIS A 118 -5.47 -11.76 -8.27
CA HIS A 118 -6.34 -11.79 -7.09
C HIS A 118 -6.03 -12.95 -6.13
N ILE A 119 -5.74 -14.15 -6.64
CA ILE A 119 -5.37 -15.28 -5.76
C ILE A 119 -4.01 -15.05 -5.09
N ILE A 120 -3.07 -14.40 -5.79
CA ILE A 120 -1.81 -13.95 -5.18
C ILE A 120 -2.10 -12.94 -4.07
N SER A 121 -2.98 -11.96 -4.30
CA SER A 121 -3.33 -10.95 -3.28
C SER A 121 -3.96 -11.59 -2.03
N VAL A 122 -4.84 -12.58 -2.20
CA VAL A 122 -5.42 -13.36 -1.10
C VAL A 122 -4.34 -14.12 -0.32
N SER A 123 -3.33 -14.65 -1.02
CA SER A 123 -2.21 -15.34 -0.37
C SER A 123 -1.34 -14.39 0.45
N VAL A 124 -1.08 -13.18 -0.08
CA VAL A 124 -0.36 -12.10 0.61
C VAL A 124 -1.10 -11.67 1.87
N GLU A 125 -2.41 -11.40 1.77
CA GLU A 125 -3.23 -11.05 2.93
C GLU A 125 -3.16 -12.14 4.01
N ARG A 126 -3.37 -13.40 3.62
CA ARG A 126 -3.35 -14.53 4.56
C ARG A 126 -2.00 -14.66 5.27
N VAL A 127 -0.89 -14.65 4.52
CA VAL A 127 0.46 -14.77 5.10
C VAL A 127 0.77 -13.57 6.00
N ALA A 128 0.34 -12.36 5.63
CA ALA A 128 0.52 -11.18 6.48
C ALA A 128 -0.17 -11.36 7.84
N LYS A 129 -1.43 -11.81 7.83
CA LYS A 129 -2.22 -12.06 9.05
C LYS A 129 -1.69 -13.21 9.90
N GLU A 130 -1.12 -14.23 9.26
CA GLU A 130 -0.43 -15.34 9.96
C GLU A 130 0.91 -14.90 10.58
N CYS A 131 1.60 -13.94 9.96
CA CYS A 131 2.91 -13.46 10.40
C CYS A 131 2.83 -12.49 11.58
N ILE A 132 1.85 -11.59 11.58
CA ILE A 132 1.73 -10.52 12.59
C ILE A 132 0.45 -10.69 13.42
N GLU A 133 0.62 -10.90 14.72
CA GLU A 133 -0.51 -10.96 15.66
C GLU A 133 -1.26 -9.63 15.68
N GLU A 134 -2.59 -9.69 15.76
CA GLU A 134 -3.52 -8.55 15.74
C GLU A 134 -3.57 -7.75 14.42
N LEU A 135 -2.97 -8.26 13.33
CA LEU A 135 -3.16 -7.70 11.99
C LEU A 135 -4.53 -8.11 11.43
N ASP A 136 -5.46 -7.16 11.39
CA ASP A 136 -6.86 -7.43 11.05
C ASP A 136 -7.20 -7.03 9.61
N ASP A 137 -6.62 -5.93 9.15
CA ASP A 137 -6.90 -5.32 7.86
C ASP A 137 -5.62 -5.27 7.02
N VAL A 138 -5.68 -5.85 5.81
CA VAL A 138 -4.55 -5.86 4.88
C VAL A 138 -5.07 -5.49 3.50
N THR A 139 -4.68 -4.31 3.01
CA THR A 139 -4.96 -3.91 1.63
C THR A 139 -3.78 -4.30 0.77
N VAL A 140 -4.03 -5.12 -0.25
CA VAL A 140 -3.00 -5.58 -1.18
C VAL A 140 -3.22 -4.96 -2.55
N HIS A 141 -2.26 -4.15 -2.99
CA HIS A 141 -2.18 -3.64 -4.35
C HIS A 141 -1.28 -4.58 -5.18
N ILE A 142 -1.79 -5.01 -6.33
CA ILE A 142 -1.06 -5.85 -7.27
C ILE A 142 -0.55 -4.95 -8.39
N ASP A 143 0.77 -4.86 -8.50
CA ASP A 143 1.44 -4.01 -9.47
C ASP A 143 2.09 -4.86 -10.57
N PRO A 144 1.93 -4.50 -11.85
CA PRO A 144 2.60 -5.18 -12.95
C PRO A 144 4.10 -4.82 -13.01
N GLU A 145 4.46 -3.64 -12.51
CA GLU A 145 5.79 -3.02 -12.61
C GLU A 145 6.14 -2.30 -11.29
N ASN A 146 7.39 -1.89 -11.14
CA ASN A 146 7.79 -1.09 -9.97
C ASN A 146 7.44 0.38 -10.23
N ASP A 147 6.59 0.97 -9.39
CA ASP A 147 6.10 2.34 -9.51
C ASP A 147 6.56 3.27 -8.37
N GLU A 148 7.57 2.87 -7.58
CA GLU A 148 8.07 3.68 -6.45
C GLU A 148 8.73 5.01 -6.87
N VAL A 149 9.12 5.15 -8.13
CA VAL A 149 9.75 6.37 -8.67
C VAL A 149 8.67 7.39 -9.02
N LYS A 150 8.29 8.20 -8.03
CA LYS A 150 7.19 9.20 -8.07
C LYS A 150 7.21 10.24 -9.19
N ASP A 151 8.32 10.41 -9.91
CA ASP A 151 8.46 11.49 -10.91
C ASP A 151 8.17 11.06 -12.36
N ASP A 152 7.94 9.78 -12.61
CA ASP A 152 7.69 9.27 -13.96
C ASP A 152 6.65 8.16 -13.90
N THR A 153 5.36 8.50 -13.74
CA THR A 153 4.30 7.52 -13.97
C THR A 153 4.27 7.28 -15.48
N PRO A 154 4.81 6.16 -16.00
CA PRO A 154 5.07 6.00 -17.43
C PRO A 154 3.78 6.08 -18.26
N TYR A 155 2.65 5.84 -17.60
CA TYR A 155 1.33 5.70 -18.20
C TYR A 155 0.51 6.99 -18.24
N LYS A 156 1.00 8.11 -17.68
CA LYS A 156 0.19 9.33 -17.47
C LYS A 156 -0.41 9.91 -18.75
N ASP A 157 0.34 9.80 -19.84
CA ASP A 157 -0.04 10.35 -21.15
C ASP A 157 -0.58 9.27 -22.10
N LEU A 158 -0.75 8.02 -21.63
CA LEU A 158 -1.26 6.93 -22.45
C LEU A 158 -2.80 6.99 -22.58
N PRO A 159 -3.34 6.69 -23.77
CA PRO A 159 -4.78 6.67 -23.95
C PRO A 159 -5.45 5.53 -23.17
N GLU A 160 -6.55 5.85 -22.50
CA GLU A 160 -7.42 4.83 -21.89
C GLU A 160 -7.88 3.80 -22.92
N ARG A 161 -8.26 2.60 -22.45
CA ARG A 161 -8.62 1.45 -23.30
C ARG A 161 -9.54 1.82 -24.46
N ALA A 162 -10.64 2.54 -24.21
CA ALA A 162 -11.59 2.88 -25.26
C ALA A 162 -10.98 3.78 -26.35
N GLN A 163 -10.12 4.72 -25.95
CA GLN A 163 -9.42 5.62 -26.85
C GLN A 163 -8.33 4.87 -27.62
N ALA A 164 -7.55 4.02 -26.94
CA ALA A 164 -6.53 3.18 -27.55
C ALA A 164 -7.12 2.26 -28.63
N LEU A 165 -8.24 1.60 -28.34
CA LEU A 165 -8.94 0.76 -29.33
C LEU A 165 -9.46 1.56 -30.52
N LYS A 166 -9.94 2.79 -30.29
CA LYS A 166 -10.36 3.69 -31.38
C LYS A 166 -9.17 4.06 -32.27
N ILE A 167 -8.04 4.45 -31.69
CA ILE A 167 -6.80 4.79 -32.39
C ILE A 167 -6.32 3.60 -33.23
N ILE A 168 -6.23 2.40 -32.64
CA ILE A 168 -5.89 1.16 -33.35
C ILE A 168 -6.84 0.94 -34.52
N SER A 169 -8.16 1.01 -34.29
CA SER A 169 -9.15 0.75 -35.34
C SER A 169 -9.05 1.73 -36.51
N GLN A 170 -8.66 2.98 -36.26
CA GLN A 170 -8.45 4.00 -37.29
C GLN A 170 -7.16 3.73 -38.06
N SER A 171 -6.07 3.38 -37.37
CA SER A 171 -4.80 3.06 -38.01
C SER A 171 -4.91 1.85 -38.95
N LEU A 172 -5.55 0.77 -38.47
CA LEU A 172 -5.78 -0.43 -39.28
C LEU A 172 -6.61 -0.13 -40.54
N LYS A 173 -7.61 0.76 -40.45
CA LYS A 173 -8.39 1.20 -41.61
C LYS A 173 -7.58 2.02 -42.61
N LEU A 174 -6.71 2.92 -42.12
CA LEU A 174 -5.86 3.75 -42.97
C LEU A 174 -4.85 2.92 -43.75
N GLU A 175 -4.29 1.88 -43.13
CA GLU A 175 -3.35 0.95 -43.76
C GLU A 175 -4.06 -0.18 -44.56
N ASN A 176 -5.38 -0.09 -44.76
CA ASN A 176 -6.22 -1.07 -45.49
C ASN A 176 -6.11 -2.52 -44.97
N ILE A 177 -5.92 -2.69 -43.66
CA ILE A 177 -5.83 -3.99 -43.02
C ILE A 177 -7.24 -4.51 -42.70
N ASN A 178 -7.65 -5.55 -43.43
CA ASN A 178 -9.02 -6.11 -43.39
C ASN A 178 -9.13 -7.43 -42.60
N TYR A 179 -8.22 -7.68 -41.66
CA TYR A 179 -8.33 -8.86 -40.78
C TYR A 179 -9.46 -8.66 -39.77
N LYS A 180 -10.29 -9.69 -39.58
CA LYS A 180 -11.25 -9.74 -38.47
C LYS A 180 -10.49 -10.12 -37.22
N ILE A 181 -10.27 -9.14 -36.36
CA ILE A 181 -9.66 -9.34 -35.04
C ILE A 181 -10.74 -9.84 -34.09
N GLU A 182 -10.55 -11.04 -33.54
CA GLU A 182 -11.49 -11.69 -32.62
C GLU A 182 -11.38 -11.10 -31.21
N LYS A 183 -10.16 -10.78 -30.79
CA LYS A 183 -9.87 -10.15 -29.51
C LYS A 183 -8.65 -9.24 -29.63
N THR A 184 -8.72 -8.09 -28.97
CA THR A 184 -7.57 -7.20 -28.73
C THR A 184 -7.33 -7.12 -27.23
N GLN A 185 -6.16 -7.59 -26.80
CA GLN A 185 -5.68 -7.46 -25.44
C GLN A 185 -4.62 -6.35 -25.42
N LEU A 186 -4.74 -5.44 -24.44
CA LEU A 186 -3.82 -4.32 -24.26
C LEU A 186 -3.06 -4.53 -22.95
N HIS A 187 -1.77 -4.26 -22.95
CA HIS A 187 -0.92 -4.27 -21.76
C HIS A 187 -0.23 -2.92 -21.65
N TYR A 188 -0.43 -2.23 -20.54
CA TYR A 188 0.16 -0.91 -20.27
C TYR A 188 1.42 -1.14 -19.45
N LEU A 189 2.57 -1.16 -20.11
CA LEU A 189 3.85 -1.56 -19.52
C LEU A 189 4.98 -0.67 -20.06
N GLU A 190 5.95 -0.35 -19.20
CA GLU A 190 7.15 0.42 -19.55
C GLU A 190 6.86 1.77 -20.27
N GLY A 191 5.69 2.37 -20.00
CA GLY A 191 5.26 3.61 -20.64
C GLY A 191 4.72 3.47 -22.06
N GLU A 192 4.42 2.25 -22.48
CA GLU A 192 3.83 1.93 -23.78
C GLU A 192 2.58 1.05 -23.63
N ILE A 193 1.79 0.99 -24.71
CA ILE A 193 0.70 0.04 -24.88
C ILE A 193 1.18 -1.08 -25.78
N LEU A 194 1.46 -2.25 -25.20
CA LEU A 194 1.70 -3.47 -25.95
C LEU A 194 0.35 -4.06 -26.39
N VAL A 195 0.29 -4.54 -27.63
CA VAL A 195 -0.97 -4.97 -28.25
C VAL A 195 -0.90 -6.41 -28.70
N ASP A 196 -1.77 -7.22 -28.13
CA ASP A 196 -1.97 -8.61 -28.52
C ASP A 196 -3.25 -8.73 -29.37
N PHE A 197 -3.08 -9.11 -30.63
CA PHE A 197 -4.19 -9.40 -31.54
C PHE A 197 -4.44 -10.91 -31.62
N TYR A 198 -5.70 -11.31 -31.53
CA TYR A 198 -6.13 -12.68 -31.74
C TYR A 198 -6.93 -12.76 -33.04
N LEU A 199 -6.48 -13.60 -33.97
CA LEU A 199 -7.08 -13.81 -35.27
C LEU A 199 -7.42 -15.30 -35.47
N SER A 200 -8.34 -15.59 -36.37
CA SER A 200 -8.59 -16.97 -36.78
C SER A 200 -7.39 -17.58 -37.52
N ILE A 201 -7.11 -18.86 -37.27
CA ILE A 201 -6.09 -19.63 -38.00
C ILE A 201 -6.31 -19.67 -39.52
N ASP A 202 -7.53 -19.41 -40.01
CA ASP A 202 -7.86 -19.40 -41.43
C ASP A 202 -7.04 -18.40 -42.25
N TYR A 203 -6.55 -17.31 -41.64
CA TYR A 203 -5.72 -16.32 -42.32
C TYR A 203 -4.35 -16.87 -42.74
N LEU A 204 -3.88 -17.95 -42.12
CA LEU A 204 -2.62 -18.63 -42.45
C LEU A 204 -2.72 -19.50 -43.71
N LYS A 205 -3.91 -19.71 -44.27
CA LYS A 205 -4.08 -20.42 -45.56
C LYS A 205 -3.47 -19.65 -46.73
N ASN A 206 -3.46 -18.32 -46.64
CA ASN A 206 -3.09 -17.42 -47.74
C ASN A 206 -1.98 -16.43 -47.37
N ASN A 207 -1.48 -16.45 -46.13
CA ASN A 207 -0.43 -15.55 -45.63
C ASN A 207 0.48 -16.32 -44.68
N THR A 208 1.72 -15.85 -44.52
CA THR A 208 2.63 -16.35 -43.49
C THR A 208 2.39 -15.66 -42.15
N ILE A 209 2.88 -16.26 -41.05
CA ILE A 209 2.82 -15.67 -39.71
C ILE A 209 3.61 -14.34 -39.71
N GLU A 210 4.79 -14.34 -40.31
CA GLU A 210 5.68 -13.19 -40.40
C GLU A 210 5.04 -12.03 -41.19
N GLU A 211 4.31 -12.33 -42.28
CA GLU A 211 3.60 -11.33 -43.07
C GLU A 211 2.49 -10.64 -42.26
N ILE A 212 1.67 -11.41 -41.54
CA ILE A 212 0.58 -10.85 -40.74
C ILE A 212 1.14 -10.05 -39.56
N GLN A 213 2.11 -10.62 -38.85
CA GLN A 213 2.80 -9.98 -37.73
C GLN A 213 3.45 -8.66 -38.17
N SER A 214 4.17 -8.65 -39.30
CA SER A 214 4.81 -7.45 -39.83
C SER A 214 3.78 -6.39 -40.22
N LYS A 215 2.72 -6.74 -40.95
CA LYS A 215 1.66 -5.79 -41.34
C LYS A 215 1.00 -5.12 -40.14
N LEU A 216 0.64 -5.91 -39.12
CA LEU A 216 -0.01 -5.38 -37.91
C LEU A 216 0.95 -4.55 -37.06
N SER A 217 2.24 -4.94 -36.99
CA SER A 217 3.25 -4.15 -36.26
C SER A 217 3.49 -2.80 -36.93
N LEU A 218 3.69 -2.78 -38.25
CA LEU A 218 3.92 -1.55 -39.04
C LEU A 218 2.74 -0.55 -38.93
N ALA A 219 1.52 -1.07 -38.82
CA ALA A 219 0.33 -0.23 -38.68
C ALA A 219 0.26 0.50 -37.31
N LEU A 220 0.94 -0.02 -36.29
CA LEU A 220 0.94 0.55 -34.94
C LEU A 220 2.25 1.27 -34.60
N GLU A 221 3.36 0.94 -35.27
CA GLU A 221 4.71 1.50 -35.02
C GLU A 221 4.76 3.04 -35.09
N LYS A 222 3.91 3.66 -35.92
CA LYS A 222 3.86 5.12 -36.07
C LYS A 222 3.00 5.83 -35.00
N LEU A 223 2.30 5.07 -34.16
CA LEU A 223 1.36 5.63 -33.18
C LEU A 223 2.12 5.90 -31.88
N PRO A 224 2.14 7.16 -31.38
CA PRO A 224 2.85 7.47 -30.14
C PRO A 224 2.24 6.71 -28.97
N GLY A 225 3.10 6.12 -28.13
CA GLY A 225 2.71 5.35 -26.96
C GLY A 225 2.26 3.91 -27.25
N PHE A 226 2.36 3.42 -28.49
CA PHE A 226 2.13 2.00 -28.82
C PHE A 226 3.46 1.30 -29.04
N GLY A 227 3.66 0.21 -28.31
CA GLY A 227 4.90 -0.57 -28.31
C GLY A 227 4.79 -1.85 -29.12
N GLN A 228 5.32 -2.93 -28.56
CA GLN A 228 5.32 -4.25 -29.20
C GLN A 228 3.91 -4.74 -29.55
N VAL A 229 3.77 -5.25 -30.78
CA VAL A 229 2.58 -5.99 -31.21
C VAL A 229 2.88 -7.49 -31.23
N LYS A 230 1.95 -8.33 -30.78
CA LYS A 230 2.00 -9.79 -30.96
C LYS A 230 0.70 -10.29 -31.55
N VAL A 231 0.81 -11.29 -32.42
CA VAL A 231 -0.33 -11.91 -33.09
C VAL A 231 -0.44 -13.36 -32.64
N TYR A 232 -1.62 -13.72 -32.17
CA TYR A 232 -2.00 -15.07 -31.76
C TYR A 232 -3.10 -15.58 -32.67
N TYR A 233 -3.15 -16.90 -32.82
CA TYR A 233 -4.12 -17.57 -33.67
C TYR A 233 -4.95 -18.53 -32.84
N SER A 234 -6.27 -18.47 -33.01
CA SER A 234 -7.26 -19.38 -32.42
C SER A 234 -8.09 -20.11 -33.46
#